data_AF-A0A9E5ZHB7-F1
#
_entry.id   AF-A0A9E5ZHB7-F1
#
_cell.length_a   1.000
_cell.length_b   1.000
_cell.length_c   1.000
_cell.angle_alpha   90.00
_cell.angle_beta   90.00
_cell.angle_gamma   90.00
#
_symmetry.space_group_name_H-M   'P 1'
#
loop_
_entity.id
_entity.type
_entity.pdbx_description
1 polymer ?
#
loop_
_entity_poly.entity_id
_entity_poly.type
_entity_poly.pdbx_seq_one_letter_code
_entity_poly.pdbx_strand_id
1 'polypeptide(L)'
;MKKIILISVLIAILSSCTGVKNDTIQVGENTFVHQEKVFRIIDNEITELGNLEVDSITKSTVLNPKIKNYGAKELDYVKVGATANLKAVYRGDLLYFKMDLEGLNDLRKRYDGGGISINFLDKFGFQIHSTTIKMNELIRIVGDNNETIKFQYNGKTQMSSEVYKAISVYSISSFLR
;
A
#
# COMPACT_ATOMS: atom_id res chain seq x y z
N MET A 1 -35.56 49.00 32.20
CA MET A 1 -34.09 48.95 31.99
C MET A 1 -33.45 47.59 32.32
N LYS A 2 -33.86 46.85 33.37
CA LYS A 2 -33.28 45.53 33.73
C LYS A 2 -33.40 44.42 32.65
N LYS A 3 -34.42 44.44 31.79
CA LYS A 3 -34.62 43.42 30.74
C LYS A 3 -33.67 43.56 29.53
N ILE A 4 -33.15 44.75 29.26
CA ILE A 4 -32.26 45.02 28.11
C ILE A 4 -30.85 44.50 28.39
N ILE A 5 -30.43 44.53 29.65
CA ILE A 5 -29.12 44.03 30.10
C ILE A 5 -29.06 42.49 30.01
N LEU A 6 -30.19 41.80 30.23
CA LEU A 6 -30.23 40.34 30.15
C LEU A 6 -30.09 39.81 28.71
N ILE A 7 -30.62 40.54 27.73
CA ILE A 7 -30.58 40.16 26.31
C ILE A 7 -29.16 40.37 25.74
N SER A 8 -28.46 41.42 26.17
CA SER A 8 -27.09 41.72 25.71
C SER A 8 -26.08 40.70 26.24
N VAL A 9 -26.26 40.17 27.45
CA VAL A 9 -25.43 39.08 27.99
C VAL A 9 -25.69 37.76 27.26
N LEU A 10 -26.94 37.48 26.86
CA LEU A 10 -27.27 36.26 26.10
C LEU A 10 -26.68 36.26 24.69
N ILE A 11 -26.62 37.43 24.03
CA ILE A 11 -25.98 37.59 22.72
C ILE A 11 -24.45 37.43 22.81
N ALA A 12 -23.83 37.88 23.91
CA ALA A 12 -22.40 37.68 24.15
C ALA A 12 -22.03 36.19 24.37
N ILE A 13 -22.92 35.41 24.97
CA ILE A 13 -22.71 33.96 25.18
C ILE A 13 -22.93 33.17 23.88
N LEU A 14 -23.82 33.63 22.99
CA LEU A 14 -24.00 33.02 21.67
C LEU A 14 -22.92 33.42 20.65
N SER A 15 -22.22 34.54 20.87
CA SER A 15 -21.08 34.98 20.06
C SER A 15 -19.73 34.42 20.55
N SER A 16 -19.71 33.65 21.64
CA SER A 16 -18.60 32.75 21.96
C SER A 16 -18.69 31.41 21.22
N CYS A 17 -19.35 31.41 20.05
CA CYS A 17 -19.06 30.45 18.98
C CYS A 17 -17.64 30.76 18.48
N THR A 18 -16.67 30.42 19.33
CA THR A 18 -15.27 30.36 18.95
C THR A 18 -15.24 29.39 17.80
N GLY A 19 -14.99 29.92 16.60
CA GLY A 19 -14.78 29.12 15.42
C GLY A 19 -13.69 28.12 15.79
N VAL A 20 -14.08 26.86 15.97
CA VAL A 20 -13.15 25.74 15.93
C VAL A 20 -12.46 25.93 14.59
N LYS A 21 -11.23 26.46 14.65
CA LYS A 21 -10.44 26.74 13.46
C LYS A 21 -10.20 25.39 12.81
N ASN A 22 -11.01 25.08 11.81
CA ASN A 22 -10.87 23.91 10.94
C ASN A 22 -9.72 24.15 9.97
N ASP A 23 -8.59 24.66 10.47
CA ASP A 23 -7.41 24.97 9.68
C ASP A 23 -6.73 23.64 9.34
N THR A 24 -6.78 23.27 8.06
CA THR A 24 -6.02 22.14 7.55
C THR A 24 -4.61 22.62 7.21
N ILE A 25 -3.61 22.09 7.92
CA ILE A 25 -2.21 22.48 7.75
C ILE A 25 -1.46 21.36 7.04
N GLN A 26 -0.89 21.63 5.86
CA GLN A 26 -0.01 20.67 5.20
C GLN A 26 1.35 20.65 5.90
N VAL A 27 1.77 19.48 6.38
CA VAL A 27 3.03 19.29 7.13
C VAL A 27 4.06 18.46 6.35
N GLY A 28 3.67 17.91 5.21
CA GLY A 28 4.56 17.18 4.32
C GLY A 28 3.90 16.82 3.00
N GLU A 29 4.63 16.13 2.14
CA GLU A 29 4.07 15.58 0.91
C GLU A 29 2.96 14.57 1.26
N ASN A 30 1.76 14.81 0.72
CA ASN A 30 0.55 14.03 0.99
C ASN A 30 0.19 13.88 2.49
N THR A 31 0.69 14.73 3.38
CA THR A 31 0.43 14.65 4.83
C THR A 31 -0.09 15.99 5.35
N PHE A 32 -1.22 15.97 6.04
CA PHE A 32 -1.88 17.17 6.57
C PHE A 32 -2.41 16.95 7.99
N VAL A 33 -2.53 18.04 8.73
CA VAL A 33 -3.13 18.08 10.06
C VAL A 33 -4.49 18.74 9.94
N HIS A 34 -5.53 18.11 10.46
CA HIS A 34 -6.87 18.68 10.54
C HIS A 34 -7.47 18.34 11.90
N GLN A 35 -7.92 19.36 12.64
CA GLN A 35 -8.47 19.19 14.00
C GLN A 35 -7.55 18.33 14.88
N GLU A 36 -6.26 18.69 14.93
CA GLU A 36 -5.20 18.04 15.73
C GLU A 36 -4.89 16.57 15.37
N LYS A 37 -5.57 16.01 14.36
CA LYS A 37 -5.26 14.70 13.78
C LYS A 37 -4.35 14.84 12.59
N VAL A 38 -3.35 13.96 12.52
CA VAL A 38 -2.44 13.83 11.38
C VAL A 38 -3.03 12.82 10.40
N PHE A 39 -3.20 13.22 9.15
CA PHE A 39 -3.67 12.39 8.05
C PHE A 39 -2.62 12.31 6.96
N ARG A 40 -2.63 11.20 6.22
CA ARG A 40 -1.83 11.01 5.01
C ARG A 40 -2.70 10.47 3.88
N ILE A 41 -2.52 11.03 2.69
CA ILE A 41 -3.12 10.52 1.46
C ILE A 41 -2.23 9.40 0.92
N ILE A 42 -2.78 8.21 0.80
CA ILE A 42 -2.12 7.02 0.23
C ILE A 42 -3.09 6.43 -0.79
N ASP A 43 -2.66 6.27 -2.04
CA ASP A 43 -3.49 5.75 -3.15
C ASP A 43 -4.84 6.47 -3.30
N ASN A 44 -4.85 7.80 -3.16
CA ASN A 44 -6.04 8.66 -3.15
C ASN A 44 -7.00 8.45 -1.96
N GLU A 45 -6.61 7.68 -0.95
CA GLU A 45 -7.38 7.46 0.29
C GLU A 45 -6.77 8.24 1.47
N ILE A 46 -7.63 8.85 2.29
CA ILE A 46 -7.20 9.58 3.49
C ILE A 46 -7.05 8.60 4.65
N THR A 47 -5.81 8.41 5.13
CA THR A 47 -5.47 7.54 6.26
C THR A 47 -5.12 8.38 7.49
N GLU A 48 -5.79 8.17 8.63
CA GLU A 48 -5.42 8.79 9.91
C GLU A 48 -4.16 8.12 10.48
N LEU A 49 -3.11 8.91 10.72
CA LEU A 49 -1.82 8.44 11.26
C LEU A 49 -1.68 8.60 12.77
N GLY A 50 -2.48 9.49 13.38
CA GLY A 50 -2.44 9.73 14.82
C GLY A 50 -3.05 11.06 15.22
N ASN A 51 -3.12 11.30 16.52
CA ASN A 51 -3.59 12.54 17.12
C ASN A 51 -2.41 13.21 17.86
N LEU A 52 -2.24 14.52 17.66
CA LEU A 52 -1.16 15.32 18.25
C LEU A 52 -1.34 15.58 19.75
N GLU A 53 -2.56 15.42 20.29
CA GLU A 53 -2.85 15.60 21.73
C GLU A 53 -2.51 14.38 22.59
N VAL A 54 -2.22 13.24 21.97
CA VAL A 54 -1.88 12.00 22.69
C VAL A 54 -0.39 11.76 22.59
N ASP A 55 0.26 11.51 23.74
CA ASP A 55 1.68 11.15 23.84
C ASP A 55 2.06 9.85 23.09
N SER A 56 1.06 9.17 22.52
CA SER A 56 1.23 8.01 21.65
C SER A 56 0.61 8.25 20.28
N ILE A 57 1.44 8.35 19.25
CA ILE A 57 1.00 8.20 17.86
C ILE A 57 0.58 6.74 17.71
N THR A 58 -0.72 6.49 17.52
CA THR A 58 -1.24 5.18 17.15
C THR A 58 -0.62 4.81 15.80
N LYS A 59 0.50 4.06 15.80
CA LYS A 59 1.01 3.41 14.59
C LYS A 59 -0.19 2.75 13.92
N SER A 60 -0.40 2.94 12.62
CA SER A 60 -1.46 2.28 11.83
C SER A 60 -1.42 0.76 12.11
N THR A 61 -2.16 0.34 13.14
CA THR A 61 -1.97 -0.96 13.77
C THR A 61 -2.91 -1.92 13.09
N VAL A 62 -2.39 -2.62 12.09
CA VAL A 62 -2.90 -3.95 11.75
C VAL A 62 -2.53 -4.84 12.95
N LEU A 63 -3.37 -4.84 13.99
CA LEU A 63 -3.10 -5.46 15.29
C LEU A 63 -2.75 -6.96 15.21
N ASN A 64 -3.07 -7.63 14.10
CA ASN A 64 -2.71 -9.02 13.83
C ASN A 64 -2.49 -9.25 12.33
N PRO A 65 -1.27 -9.04 11.80
CA PRO A 65 -1.02 -9.18 10.39
C PRO A 65 -1.11 -10.66 9.95
N LYS A 66 -2.03 -10.96 9.04
CA LYS A 66 -2.22 -12.31 8.48
C LYS A 66 -1.53 -12.44 7.13
N ILE A 67 -0.84 -13.56 6.92
CA ILE A 67 -0.29 -13.90 5.61
C ILE A 67 -1.45 -14.27 4.69
N LYS A 68 -1.57 -13.57 3.57
CA LYS A 68 -2.48 -13.90 2.46
C LYS A 68 -1.67 -14.59 1.37
N ASN A 69 -2.10 -15.78 0.97
CA ASN A 69 -1.56 -16.46 -0.20
C ASN A 69 -2.47 -16.16 -1.39
N TYR A 70 -1.93 -15.55 -2.44
CA TYR A 70 -2.69 -15.25 -3.65
C TYR A 70 -2.64 -16.40 -4.67
N GLY A 71 -1.88 -17.46 -4.39
CA GLY A 71 -1.77 -18.64 -5.21
C GLY A 71 -0.82 -18.48 -6.40
N ALA A 72 -0.75 -19.54 -7.21
CA ALA A 72 0.09 -19.57 -8.41
C ALA A 72 -0.64 -18.96 -9.62
N LYS A 73 0.13 -18.30 -10.49
CA LYS A 73 -0.29 -17.81 -11.80
C LYS A 73 0.65 -18.34 -12.87
N GLU A 74 0.08 -18.85 -13.94
CA GLU A 74 0.83 -19.35 -15.10
C GLU A 74 1.43 -18.17 -15.87
N LEU A 75 2.66 -18.36 -16.34
CA LEU A 75 3.43 -17.42 -17.15
C LEU A 75 3.80 -18.05 -18.50
N ASP A 76 2.92 -18.89 -19.05
CA ASP A 76 3.15 -19.61 -20.29
C ASP A 76 3.47 -18.70 -21.48
N TYR A 77 2.97 -17.46 -21.45
CA TYR A 77 3.29 -16.42 -22.43
C TYR A 77 4.77 -15.99 -22.41
N VAL A 78 5.50 -16.21 -21.30
CA VAL A 78 6.95 -16.02 -21.20
C VAL A 78 7.67 -17.31 -21.59
N LYS A 79 7.25 -18.42 -20.98
CA LYS A 79 7.78 -19.77 -21.23
C LYS A 79 6.80 -20.80 -20.70
N VAL A 80 6.49 -21.81 -21.51
CA VAL A 80 5.58 -22.91 -21.14
C VAL A 80 6.04 -23.58 -19.85
N GLY A 81 5.12 -23.72 -18.89
CA GLY A 81 5.37 -24.29 -17.57
C GLY A 81 5.99 -23.33 -16.55
N ALA A 82 6.20 -22.06 -16.92
CA ALA A 82 6.62 -21.05 -15.97
C ALA A 82 5.45 -20.63 -15.06
N THR A 83 5.72 -20.44 -13.78
CA THR A 83 4.72 -20.01 -12.80
C THR A 83 5.26 -18.94 -11.87
N ALA A 84 4.36 -18.11 -11.36
CA ALA A 84 4.63 -17.20 -10.26
C ALA A 84 3.74 -17.53 -9.09
N ASN A 85 4.27 -17.45 -7.86
CA ASN A 85 3.50 -17.63 -6.65
C ASN A 85 3.73 -16.44 -5.72
N LEU A 86 2.65 -15.78 -5.30
CA LEU A 86 2.69 -14.55 -4.51
C LEU A 86 2.05 -14.75 -3.14
N LYS A 87 2.80 -14.43 -2.09
CA LYS A 87 2.28 -14.30 -0.73
C LYS A 87 2.55 -12.89 -0.20
N ALA A 88 1.62 -12.34 0.58
CA ALA A 88 1.75 -11.01 1.13
C ALA A 88 1.27 -10.90 2.58
N VAL A 89 1.70 -9.85 3.26
CA VAL A 89 1.27 -9.49 4.61
C VAL A 89 1.23 -7.96 4.72
N TYR A 90 0.12 -7.43 5.20
CA TYR A 90 -0.10 -5.99 5.34
C TYR A 90 0.19 -5.54 6.78
N ARG A 91 1.03 -4.51 6.96
CA ARG A 91 1.49 -3.98 8.27
C ARG A 91 1.83 -2.49 8.16
N GLY A 92 1.16 -1.63 8.94
CA GLY A 92 1.53 -0.22 9.07
C GLY A 92 1.64 0.50 7.72
N ASP A 93 0.59 0.39 6.91
CA ASP A 93 0.47 1.00 5.57
C ASP A 93 1.43 0.47 4.50
N LEU A 94 2.07 -0.66 4.77
CA LEU A 94 2.94 -1.36 3.83
C LEU A 94 2.41 -2.76 3.57
N LEU A 95 2.22 -3.08 2.29
CA LEU A 95 2.06 -4.44 1.82
C LEU A 95 3.44 -5.03 1.57
N TYR A 96 3.87 -5.95 2.43
CA TYR A 96 5.08 -6.75 2.24
C TYR A 96 4.70 -8.00 1.46
N PHE A 97 5.48 -8.36 0.44
CA PHE A 97 5.18 -9.54 -0.37
C PHE A 97 6.44 -10.28 -0.78
N LYS A 98 6.28 -11.57 -0.99
CA LYS A 98 7.29 -12.46 -1.53
C LYS A 98 6.71 -13.17 -2.74
N MET A 99 7.43 -13.07 -3.85
CA MET A 99 7.10 -13.72 -5.10
C MET A 99 8.18 -14.73 -5.45
N ASP A 100 7.78 -15.96 -5.75
CA ASP A 100 8.64 -17.00 -6.30
C ASP A 100 8.28 -17.19 -7.79
N LEU A 101 9.27 -17.28 -8.66
CA LEU A 101 9.14 -17.52 -10.10
C LEU A 101 9.83 -18.82 -10.48
N GLU A 102 9.07 -19.80 -10.94
CA GLU A 102 9.55 -21.14 -11.29
C GLU A 102 9.45 -21.35 -12.81
N GLY A 103 10.28 -22.25 -13.37
CA GLY A 103 10.32 -22.54 -14.81
C GLY A 103 11.09 -21.53 -15.67
N LEU A 104 11.53 -20.40 -15.09
CA LEU A 104 12.30 -19.35 -15.76
C LEU A 104 13.81 -19.45 -15.47
N ASN A 105 14.40 -20.64 -15.43
CA ASN A 105 15.78 -20.84 -14.95
C ASN A 105 16.85 -20.18 -15.84
N ASP A 106 16.51 -19.92 -17.10
CA ASP A 106 17.30 -19.26 -18.15
C ASP A 106 17.03 -17.75 -18.26
N LEU A 107 16.26 -17.17 -17.33
CA LEU A 107 15.81 -15.77 -17.38
C LEU A 107 16.96 -14.79 -17.67
N ARG A 108 18.04 -14.85 -16.90
CA ARG A 108 19.22 -13.97 -17.07
C ARG A 108 20.02 -14.20 -18.35
N LYS A 109 19.86 -15.34 -19.02
CA LYS A 109 20.59 -15.68 -20.25
C LYS A 109 19.81 -15.28 -21.51
N ARG A 110 18.47 -15.39 -21.46
CA ARG A 110 17.60 -15.22 -22.63
C ARG A 110 16.82 -13.91 -22.63
N TYR A 111 16.69 -13.26 -21.48
CA TYR A 111 15.85 -12.08 -21.30
C TYR A 111 16.71 -11.01 -20.61
N ASP A 112 17.53 -10.34 -21.42
CA ASP A 112 18.33 -9.20 -20.97
C ASP A 112 17.50 -7.90 -21.07
N GLY A 113 17.60 -7.06 -20.04
CA GLY A 113 16.74 -5.90 -19.87
C GLY A 113 15.29 -6.25 -19.46
N GLY A 114 14.51 -5.19 -19.18
CA GLY A 114 13.10 -5.32 -18.83
C GLY A 114 12.85 -5.81 -17.40
N GLY A 115 11.67 -6.39 -17.20
CA GLY A 115 11.21 -6.83 -15.90
C GLY A 115 9.78 -7.36 -15.92
N ILE A 116 9.21 -7.45 -14.73
CA ILE A 116 7.85 -7.89 -14.50
C ILE A 116 7.13 -6.90 -13.60
N SER A 117 5.83 -6.76 -13.78
CA SER A 117 4.97 -5.97 -12.91
C SER A 117 3.96 -6.87 -12.25
N ILE A 118 3.87 -6.78 -10.92
CA ILE A 118 2.81 -7.39 -10.14
C ILE A 118 1.64 -6.42 -10.15
N ASN A 119 0.52 -6.82 -10.73
CA ASN A 119 -0.69 -5.99 -10.81
C ASN A 119 -1.72 -6.53 -9.82
N PHE A 120 -2.10 -5.71 -8.85
CA PHE A 120 -3.12 -6.04 -7.87
C PHE A 120 -4.48 -5.59 -8.40
N LEU A 121 -5.41 -6.54 -8.48
CA LEU A 121 -6.72 -6.33 -9.10
C LEU A 121 -7.83 -6.42 -8.06
N ASP A 122 -8.87 -5.62 -8.25
CA ASP A 122 -10.12 -5.74 -7.49
C ASP A 122 -10.94 -6.96 -7.93
N LYS A 123 -12.15 -7.13 -7.38
CA LYS A 123 -13.05 -8.24 -7.71
C LYS A 123 -13.63 -8.19 -9.13
N PHE A 124 -13.53 -7.04 -9.80
CA PHE A 124 -14.04 -6.81 -11.15
C PHE A 124 -12.92 -6.88 -12.20
N GLY A 125 -11.67 -7.04 -11.78
CA GLY A 125 -10.51 -7.12 -12.66
C GLY A 125 -9.84 -5.77 -12.95
N PHE A 126 -10.27 -4.68 -12.32
CA PHE A 126 -9.60 -3.39 -12.45
C PHE A 126 -8.29 -3.40 -11.67
N GLN A 127 -7.23 -2.88 -12.29
CA GLN A 127 -5.94 -2.69 -11.63
C GLN A 127 -6.03 -1.51 -10.68
N ILE A 128 -5.91 -1.80 -9.38
CA ILE A 128 -5.96 -0.79 -8.32
C ILE A 128 -4.56 -0.43 -7.80
N HIS A 129 -3.57 -1.29 -8.04
CA HIS A 129 -2.16 -1.01 -7.73
C HIS A 129 -1.23 -1.84 -8.62
N SER A 130 0.00 -1.37 -8.83
CA SER A 130 1.03 -2.14 -9.52
C SER A 130 2.39 -1.92 -8.88
N THR A 131 3.26 -2.93 -8.94
CA THR A 131 4.67 -2.81 -8.55
C THR A 131 5.55 -3.44 -9.60
N THR A 132 6.39 -2.60 -10.21
CA THR A 132 7.36 -2.98 -11.22
C THR A 132 8.65 -3.47 -10.56
N ILE A 133 9.17 -4.59 -11.07
CA ILE A 133 10.37 -5.27 -10.60
C ILE A 133 11.29 -5.43 -11.80
N LYS A 134 12.48 -4.83 -11.73
CA LYS A 134 13.49 -5.02 -12.78
C LYS A 134 14.11 -6.40 -12.65
N MET A 135 14.53 -6.95 -13.79
CA MET A 135 15.10 -8.30 -13.85
C MET A 135 16.30 -8.51 -12.91
N ASN A 136 17.13 -7.47 -12.75
CA ASN A 136 18.32 -7.49 -11.89
C ASN A 136 17.99 -7.46 -10.38
N GLU A 137 16.76 -7.11 -9.99
CA GLU A 137 16.30 -7.14 -8.60
C GLU A 137 15.86 -8.55 -8.16
N LEU A 138 15.73 -9.49 -9.11
CA LEU A 138 15.39 -10.87 -8.82
C LEU A 138 16.56 -11.63 -8.21
N ILE A 139 16.31 -12.21 -7.04
CA ILE A 139 17.24 -13.07 -6.32
C ILE A 139 17.22 -14.45 -6.97
N ARG A 140 18.37 -14.89 -7.48
CA ARG A 140 18.54 -16.23 -8.04
C ARG A 140 18.68 -17.25 -6.92
N ILE A 141 17.79 -18.24 -6.86
CA ILE A 141 17.89 -19.39 -5.95
C ILE A 141 18.51 -20.54 -6.73
N VAL A 142 19.61 -21.08 -6.18
CA VAL A 142 20.47 -22.07 -6.83
C VAL A 142 20.42 -23.37 -6.04
N GLY A 143 20.38 -24.50 -6.76
CA GLY A 143 20.43 -25.84 -6.17
C GLY A 143 21.83 -26.35 -5.89
N ASP A 144 21.90 -27.58 -5.38
CA ASP A 144 23.17 -28.24 -5.02
C ASP A 144 24.10 -28.46 -6.22
N ASN A 145 23.54 -28.54 -7.43
CA ASN A 145 24.27 -28.68 -8.69
C ASN A 145 24.70 -27.33 -9.32
N ASN A 146 24.59 -26.22 -8.58
CA ASN A 146 24.84 -24.86 -9.06
C ASN A 146 23.91 -24.39 -10.21
N GLU A 147 22.80 -25.08 -10.45
CA GLU A 147 21.78 -24.67 -11.41
C GLU A 147 20.71 -23.79 -10.76
N THR A 148 20.18 -22.83 -11.53
CA THR A 148 19.04 -22.02 -11.09
C THR A 148 17.81 -22.91 -10.93
N ILE A 149 17.24 -22.97 -9.72
CA ILE A 149 15.97 -23.64 -9.45
C ILE A 149 14.79 -22.69 -9.66
N LYS A 150 14.93 -21.45 -9.17
CA LYS A 150 13.90 -20.42 -9.25
C LYS A 150 14.46 -19.02 -9.03
N PHE A 151 13.64 -18.03 -9.34
CA PHE A 151 13.88 -16.64 -8.96
C PHE A 151 12.93 -16.21 -7.85
N GLN A 152 13.36 -15.26 -7.04
CA GLN A 152 12.58 -14.75 -5.93
C GLN A 152 12.68 -13.23 -5.85
N TYR A 153 11.58 -12.57 -5.50
CA TYR A 153 11.58 -11.17 -5.13
C TYR A 153 10.91 -10.99 -3.76
N ASN A 154 11.55 -10.19 -2.90
CA ASN A 154 10.99 -9.76 -1.63
C ASN A 154 10.75 -8.25 -1.72
N GLY A 155 9.48 -7.86 -1.79
CA GLY A 155 9.08 -6.48 -2.01
C GLY A 155 8.29 -5.90 -0.85
N LYS A 156 8.19 -4.59 -0.86
CA LYS A 156 7.21 -3.84 -0.07
C LYS A 156 6.69 -2.68 -0.89
N THR A 157 5.42 -2.38 -0.77
CA THR A 157 4.81 -1.22 -1.41
C THR A 157 3.89 -0.53 -0.41
N GLN A 158 3.87 0.80 -0.43
CA GLN A 158 2.96 1.57 0.41
C GLN A 158 1.56 1.47 -0.17
N MET A 159 0.58 1.26 0.69
CA MET A 159 -0.80 1.03 0.27
C MET A 159 -1.75 1.37 1.42
N SER A 160 -2.92 1.94 1.09
CA SER A 160 -3.97 2.18 2.09
C SER A 160 -4.65 0.87 2.53
N SER A 161 -5.31 0.90 3.69
CA SER A 161 -6.04 -0.27 4.21
C SER A 161 -7.20 -0.65 3.29
N GLU A 162 -7.84 0.34 2.71
CA GLU A 162 -8.99 0.26 1.81
C GLU A 162 -8.59 -0.40 0.49
N VAL A 163 -7.48 0.05 -0.12
CA VAL A 163 -6.92 -0.56 -1.33
C VAL A 163 -6.51 -2.00 -1.05
N TYR A 164 -5.80 -2.27 0.06
CA TYR A 164 -5.42 -3.63 0.45
C TYR A 164 -6.64 -4.56 0.59
N LYS A 165 -7.71 -4.09 1.25
CA LYS A 165 -8.96 -4.86 1.41
C LYS A 165 -9.65 -5.11 0.05
N ALA A 166 -9.52 -4.19 -0.90
CA ALA A 166 -10.10 -4.32 -2.23
C ALA A 166 -9.36 -5.35 -3.12
N ILE A 167 -8.09 -5.67 -2.83
CA ILE A 167 -7.32 -6.65 -3.63
C ILE A 167 -7.98 -8.03 -3.53
N SER A 168 -8.53 -8.49 -4.65
CA SER A 168 -9.11 -9.84 -4.77
C SER A 168 -8.09 -10.84 -5.31
N VAL A 169 -7.36 -10.45 -6.35
CA VAL A 169 -6.45 -11.30 -7.12
C VAL A 169 -5.26 -10.48 -7.60
N TYR A 170 -4.26 -11.15 -8.16
CA TYR A 170 -3.14 -10.51 -8.83
C TYR A 170 -2.97 -11.10 -10.24
N SER A 171 -2.33 -10.31 -11.10
CA SER A 171 -1.78 -10.77 -12.36
C SER A 171 -0.32 -10.35 -12.48
N ILE A 172 0.38 -10.94 -13.43
CA ILE A 172 1.74 -10.54 -13.78
C ILE A 172 1.76 -10.16 -15.25
N SER A 173 2.37 -9.02 -15.53
CA SER A 173 2.79 -8.64 -16.87
C SER A 173 4.31 -8.61 -16.95
N SER A 174 4.85 -8.88 -18.13
CA SER A 174 6.27 -8.67 -18.44
C SER A 174 6.42 -7.48 -19.38
N PHE A 175 7.58 -6.86 -19.35
CA PHE A 175 7.94 -5.81 -20.30
C PHE A 175 9.40 -5.95 -20.70
N LEU A 176 9.68 -5.61 -21.96
CA LEU A 176 11.03 -5.44 -22.47
C LEU A 176 11.42 -3.95 -22.36
N ARG A 177 12.72 -3.68 -22.40
CA ARG A 177 13.24 -2.31 -22.43
C ARG A 177 13.12 -1.72 -23.84
#